data_AF-A0A0C1RKU1-F1
#
_entry.id   AF-A0A0C1RKU1-F1
#
_cell.length_a   1.000
_cell.length_b   1.000
_cell.length_c   1.000
_cell.angle_alpha   90.00
_cell.angle_beta   90.00
_cell.angle_gamma   90.00
#
_symmetry.space_group_name_H-M   'P 1'
#
loop_
_entity.id
_entity.type
_entity.pdbx_description
1 polymer ?
#
loop_
_entity_poly.entity_id
_entity_poly.type
_entity_poly.pdbx_seq_one_letter_code
_entity_poly.pdbx_strand_id
1 'polypeptide(L)' 'MVLKAKKVRRDTEQKNQAIEEATKEETSRLNAEIPVSLHNKIKMRAIEEGRGSSITSIVIKALTAYLDTPVKER' A
#
# COMPACT_ATOMS: atom_id res chain seq x y z
N MET A 1 12.01 -15.51 -51.10
CA MET A 1 12.09 -14.44 -50.09
C MET A 1 10.76 -14.40 -49.33
N VAL A 2 10.75 -14.81 -48.06
CA VAL A 2 9.52 -14.77 -47.22
C VAL A 2 9.68 -13.63 -46.22
N LEU A 3 9.00 -12.51 -46.47
CA LEU A 3 9.01 -11.34 -45.58
C LEU A 3 8.11 -11.63 -44.38
N LYS A 4 8.70 -12.13 -43.30
CA LYS A 4 8.01 -12.23 -42.00
C LYS A 4 8.12 -10.88 -41.30
N ALA A 5 7.02 -10.12 -41.29
CA ALA A 5 6.96 -8.86 -40.56
C ALA A 5 7.26 -9.08 -39.08
N LYS A 6 8.24 -8.34 -38.55
CA LYS A 6 8.53 -8.26 -37.11
C LYS A 6 7.32 -7.60 -36.45
N LYS A 7 6.43 -8.38 -35.82
CA LYS A 7 5.37 -7.82 -34.97
C LYS A 7 6.05 -7.08 -33.83
N VAL A 8 6.10 -5.75 -33.94
CA VAL A 8 6.55 -4.85 -32.88
C VAL A 8 5.55 -5.03 -31.73
N ARG A 9 5.91 -5.89 -30.78
CA ARG A 9 5.17 -5.99 -29.51
C ARG A 9 5.37 -4.64 -28.84
N ARG A 10 4.33 -3.81 -28.83
CA ARG A 10 4.26 -2.62 -27.99
C ARG A 10 4.29 -3.12 -26.56
N ASP A 11 5.45 -2.97 -25.96
CA ASP A 11 5.80 -3.58 -24.71
C ASP A 11 5.54 -2.57 -23.58
N THR A 12 5.06 -3.12 -22.47
CA THR A 12 5.55 -2.84 -21.10
C THR A 12 5.13 -1.65 -20.25
N GLU A 13 4.18 -0.79 -20.58
CA GLU A 13 3.66 0.16 -19.54
C GLU A 13 2.31 -0.26 -18.99
N GLN A 14 1.27 -0.31 -19.82
CA GLN A 14 -0.08 -0.64 -19.39
C GLN A 14 -0.21 -2.07 -18.84
N LYS A 15 0.58 -3.02 -19.36
CA LYS A 15 0.59 -4.40 -18.86
C LYS A 15 1.27 -4.53 -17.50
N ASN A 16 2.33 -3.74 -17.26
CA ASN A 16 3.04 -3.79 -15.97
C ASN A 16 2.18 -3.16 -14.86
N GLN A 17 1.47 -2.07 -15.16
CA GLN A 17 0.51 -1.47 -14.22
C GLN A 17 -0.64 -2.43 -13.87
N ALA A 18 -1.19 -3.15 -14.86
CA ALA A 18 -2.23 -4.14 -14.64
C ALA A 18 -1.76 -5.34 -13.81
N ILE A 19 -0.49 -5.76 -13.97
CA ILE A 19 0.11 -6.82 -13.15
C ILE A 19 0.34 -6.33 -11.71
N GLU A 20 0.84 -5.10 -11.52
CA GLU A 20 1.02 -4.52 -10.18
C GLU A 20 -0.31 -4.35 -9.44
N GLU A 21 -1.39 -3.98 -10.14
CA GLU A 21 -2.73 -3.91 -9.54
C GLU A 21 -3.28 -5.30 -9.18
N ALA A 22 -3.06 -6.30 -10.02
CA ALA A 22 -3.50 -7.69 -9.78
C ALA A 22 -2.71 -8.39 -8.65
N THR A 23 -1.54 -7.86 -8.28
CA THR A 23 -0.70 -8.40 -7.20
C THR A 23 -1.00 -7.77 -5.84
N LYS A 24 -1.88 -6.76 -5.77
CA LYS A 24 -2.31 -6.19 -4.48
C LYS A 24 -3.22 -7.19 -3.78
N GLU A 25 -2.87 -7.52 -2.54
CA GLU A 25 -3.71 -8.35 -1.67
C GLU A 25 -5.12 -7.75 -1.55
N GLU A 26 -6.13 -8.61 -1.44
CA GLU A 26 -7.51 -8.18 -1.24
C GLU A 26 -7.60 -7.32 0.02
N THR A 27 -8.04 -6.07 -0.14
CA THR A 27 -8.16 -5.13 0.98
C THR A 27 -9.60 -5.08 1.50
N SER A 28 -9.76 -5.16 2.83
CA SER A 28 -11.04 -4.96 3.51
C SER A 28 -11.05 -3.63 4.28
N ARG A 29 -12.24 -3.04 4.46
CA ARG A 29 -12.39 -1.77 5.20
C ARG A 29 -12.46 -2.02 6.69
N LEU A 30 -11.56 -1.39 7.45
CA LEU A 30 -11.62 -1.34 8.91
C LEU A 30 -12.22 0.00 9.35
N ASN A 31 -13.46 -0.02 9.84
CA ASN A 31 -14.07 1.13 10.49
C ASN A 31 -13.84 1.00 12.00
N ALA A 32 -13.13 1.95 12.60
CA ALA A 32 -12.86 1.97 14.03
C ALA A 32 -13.12 3.36 14.58
N GLU A 33 -13.74 3.43 15.75
CA GLU A 33 -13.84 4.67 16.50
C GLU A 33 -12.52 4.92 17.23
N ILE A 34 -11.88 6.04 16.92
CA ILE A 34 -10.63 6.44 17.55
C ILE A 34 -10.77 7.81 18.21
N PRO A 35 -10.07 8.07 19.32
CA PRO A 35 -10.04 9.40 19.92
C PRO A 35 -9.54 10.46 18.93
N VAL A 36 -10.16 11.63 18.94
CA VAL A 36 -9.80 12.77 18.06
C VAL A 36 -8.34 13.17 18.24
N SER A 37 -7.83 13.08 19.47
CA SER A 37 -6.43 13.36 19.80
C SER A 37 -5.46 12.41 19.10
N LEU A 38 -5.83 11.12 18.97
CA LEU A 38 -5.04 10.12 18.26
C LEU A 38 -5.05 10.40 16.75
N HIS A 39 -6.23 10.68 16.19
CA HIS A 39 -6.38 11.01 14.78
C HIS A 39 -5.50 12.21 14.39
N ASN A 40 -5.48 13.26 15.21
CA ASN A 40 -4.66 14.45 14.96
C ASN A 40 -3.16 14.12 15.00
N LYS A 41 -2.71 13.26 15.93
CA LYS A 41 -1.32 12.80 15.99
C LYS A 41 -0.92 12.02 14.74
N ILE A 42 -1.79 11.12 14.26
CA ILE A 42 -1.54 10.36 13.03
C ILE A 42 -1.44 11.32 11.84
N LYS A 43 -2.31 12.33 11.77
CA LYS A 43 -2.27 13.34 10.71
C LYS A 43 -0.99 14.16 10.73
N MET A 44 -0.51 14.60 11.90
CA MET A 44 0.78 15.32 12.00
C MET A 44 1.94 14.44 11.56
N ARG A 45 1.96 13.17 12.00
CA ARG A 45 3.01 12.22 11.62
C ARG A 45 3.03 11.91 10.13
N ALA A 46 1.87 11.93 9.47
CA ALA A 46 1.76 11.82 8.02
C ALA A 46 2.38 13.00 7.28
N ILE A 47 2.26 14.21 7.84
CA ILE A 47 2.88 15.42 7.29
C ILE A 47 4.40 15.37 7.47
N GLU A 48 4.87 14.94 8.66
CA GLU A 48 6.30 14.85 8.99
C GLU A 48 7.06 13.82 8.16
N GLU A 49 6.47 12.64 7.89
CA GLU A 49 7.11 11.62 7.04
C GLU A 49 7.24 12.06 5.57
N GLY A 50 6.46 13.08 5.15
CA GLY A 50 6.78 13.92 4.01
C GLY A 50 7.18 13.20 2.72
N ARG A 51 6.44 12.16 2.29
CA ARG A 51 6.68 11.42 1.02
C ARG A 51 5.45 10.65 0.52
N GLY A 52 4.29 11.30 0.46
CA GLY A 52 3.06 10.63 -0.01
C GLY A 52 2.58 9.50 0.90
N SER A 53 3.08 9.44 2.15
CA SER A 53 2.58 8.55 3.19
C SER A 53 1.13 8.94 3.51
N SER A 54 0.20 8.11 3.06
CA SER A 54 -1.20 8.24 3.44
C SER A 54 -1.37 7.89 4.93
N ILE A 55 -2.41 8.46 5.56
CA ILE A 55 -2.82 8.06 6.91
C ILE A 55 -2.98 6.53 7.00
N THR A 56 -3.49 5.90 5.94
CA THR A 56 -3.65 4.44 5.85
C THR A 56 -2.33 3.69 5.92
N SER A 57 -1.25 4.15 5.27
CA SER A 57 0.03 3.43 5.30
C SER A 57 0.68 3.50 6.69
N ILE A 58 0.50 4.61 7.41
CA ILE A 58 0.97 4.75 8.79
C ILE A 58 0.21 3.83 9.73
N VAL A 59 -1.12 3.75 9.57
CA VAL A 59 -1.95 2.85 10.38
C VAL A 59 -1.58 1.40 10.12
N ILE A 60 -1.39 0.99 8.87
CA ILE A 60 -0.96 -0.37 8.52
C ILE A 60 0.39 -0.68 9.18
N LYS A 61 1.40 0.19 9.01
CA LYS A 61 2.72 -0.01 9.63
C LYS A 61 2.62 -0.15 11.16
N ALA A 62 1.81 0.68 11.81
CA ALA A 62 1.63 0.63 13.26
C ALA A 62 0.95 -0.69 13.70
N LEU A 63 -0.06 -1.15 12.97
CA LEU A 63 -0.74 -2.41 13.25
C LEU A 63 0.17 -3.62 13.01
N THR A 64 0.90 -3.65 11.89
CA THR A 64 1.87 -4.71 11.60
C THR A 64 2.93 -4.78 12.69
N ALA A 65 3.52 -3.63 13.07
CA ALA A 65 4.51 -3.57 14.15
C ALA A 65 3.94 -4.05 15.50
N TYR A 66 2.67 -3.77 15.79
CA TYR A 66 2.01 -4.23 17.01
C TYR A 66 1.73 -5.75 16.99
N LEU A 67 1.35 -6.31 15.85
CA LEU A 67 1.09 -7.75 15.72
C LEU A 67 2.37 -8.59 15.68
N ASP A 68 3.46 -8.03 15.13
CA ASP A 68 4.77 -8.68 15.12
C ASP A 68 5.44 -8.69 16.51
N THR A 69 5.00 -7.83 17.44
CA THR A 69 5.48 -7.92 18.82
C THR A 69 4.90 -9.16 19.51
N PRO A 70 5.74 -10.08 20.01
CA PRO A 70 5.25 -11.28 20.66
C PRO A 70 4.46 -10.89 21.90
N VAL A 71 3.20 -11.31 21.96
CA VAL A 71 2.37 -11.18 23.15
C VAL A 71 3.03 -12.02 24.24
N LYS A 72 3.74 -11.36 25.16
CA LYS A 72 4.12 -11.98 26.43
C LYS A 72 2.82 -12.19 27.20
N GLU A 73 2.25 -13.38 27.07
CA GLU A 73 1.25 -13.88 28.02
C GLU A 73 1.84 -13.72 29.43
N ARG A 74 1.09 -13.02 30.29
CA ARG A 74 1.40 -12.90 31.72
C ARG A 74 0.67 -13.99 32.48
#